data_AF-A0A448WM88-F1
#
_entry.id   AF-A0A448WM88-F1
#
_cell.length_a   1.000
_cell.length_b   1.000
_cell.length_c   1.000
_cell.angle_alpha   90.00
_cell.angle_beta   90.00
_cell.angle_gamma   90.00
#
_symmetry.space_group_name_H-M   'P 1'
#
loop_
_entity.id
_entity.type
_entity.pdbx_description
1 polymer ?
#
loop_
_entity_poly.entity_id
_entity_poly.type
_entity_poly.pdbx_seq_one_letter_code
_entity_poly.pdbx_strand_id
1 'polypeptide(L)' 'METCNQTTAYAGQLTESMLCAGHMDGQKDACKGDSGGPLMCRDAITNKWSQIGVVSFGKGCADDQY' A
#
# COMPACT_ATOMS: atom_id res chain seq x y z
N MET A 1 -1.74 -3.67 9.71
CA MET A 1 -0.27 -3.73 9.64
C MET A 1 0.25 -5.15 9.77
N GLU A 2 -0.29 -5.97 10.68
CA GLU A 2 0.22 -7.32 10.96
C GLU A 2 0.38 -8.18 9.70
N THR A 3 -0.62 -8.23 8.81
CA THR A 3 -0.55 -9.03 7.57
C THR A 3 0.62 -8.64 6.67
N CYS A 4 0.77 -7.36 6.30
CA CYS A 4 1.87 -6.95 5.41
C CYS A 4 3.25 -7.07 6.07
N ASN A 5 3.34 -7.06 7.40
CA ASN A 5 4.62 -7.20 8.09
C ASN A 5 4.99 -8.66 8.41
N GLN A 6 4.19 -9.64 7.97
CA GLN A 6 4.53 -11.06 8.04
C GLN A 6 5.76 -11.38 7.18
N THR A 7 6.43 -12.49 7.50
CA THR A 7 7.63 -12.99 6.80
C THR A 7 7.39 -13.29 5.33
N THR A 8 6.15 -13.60 4.95
CA THR A 8 5.73 -13.84 3.56
C THR A 8 5.58 -12.57 2.74
N ALA A 9 5.58 -11.39 3.37
CA ALA A 9 5.44 -10.08 2.73
C ALA A 9 6.69 -9.21 2.98
N TYR A 10 6.58 -8.19 3.83
CA TYR A 10 7.67 -7.25 4.12
C TYR A 10 8.59 -7.69 5.28
N ALA A 11 8.32 -8.83 5.93
CA ALA A 11 9.22 -9.46 6.91
C ALA A 11 9.79 -8.51 7.98
N GLY A 12 8.93 -7.68 8.58
CA GLY A 12 9.34 -6.74 9.63
C GLY A 12 9.87 -5.38 9.14
N GLN A 13 9.94 -5.13 7.82
CA GLN A 13 10.49 -3.88 7.28
C GLN A 13 9.56 -2.66 7.42
N LEU A 14 8.28 -2.87 7.76
CA LEU A 14 7.34 -1.76 7.96
C LEU A 14 7.45 -1.20 9.39
N THR A 15 7.58 0.13 9.50
CA THR A 15 7.54 0.85 10.79
C THR A 15 6.10 1.18 11.18
N GLU A 16 5.87 1.58 12.44
CA GLU A 16 4.52 1.92 12.95
C GLU A 16 3.85 3.08 12.21
N SER A 17 4.64 3.99 11.63
CA SER A 17 4.18 5.15 10.86
C SER A 17 3.89 4.85 9.37
N MET A 18 4.07 3.61 8.92
CA MET A 18 3.83 3.21 7.54
C MET A 18 2.44 2.61 7.34
N LEU A 19 2.02 2.51 6.08
CA LEU A 19 0.78 1.86 5.69
C LEU A 19 1.08 0.99 4.47
N CYS A 20 0.36 -0.13 4.36
CA CYS A 20 0.42 -1.02 3.22
C CYS A 20 -0.96 -1.06 2.57
N ALA A 21 -1.02 -0.93 1.24
CA ALA A 21 -2.25 -0.97 0.47
C ALA A 21 -1.98 -1.71 -0.84
N GLY A 22 -2.82 -2.68 -1.16
CA GLY A 22 -2.63 -3.56 -2.32
C GLY A 22 -3.42 -4.86 -2.15
N HIS A 23 -3.16 -5.82 -3.03
CA HIS A 23 -3.73 -7.15 -2.97
C HIS A 23 -2.63 -8.19 -2.79
N MET A 24 -2.87 -9.20 -1.93
CA MET A 24 -1.95 -10.32 -1.63
C MET A 24 -1.93 -11.41 -2.72
N ASP A 25 -2.36 -11.09 -3.92
CA ASP A 25 -2.37 -12.02 -5.06
C ASP A 25 -1.88 -11.34 -6.33
N GLY A 26 -1.15 -10.22 -6.19
CA GLY A 26 -0.59 -9.46 -7.32
C GLY A 26 -1.64 -9.06 -8.37
N GLN A 27 -2.34 -7.96 -8.14
CA GLN A 27 -3.32 -7.44 -9.11
C GLN A 27 -3.08 -5.99 -9.49
N LYS A 28 -3.05 -5.12 -8.48
CA LYS A 28 -2.92 -3.67 -8.64
C LYS A 28 -2.00 -3.15 -7.56
N ASP A 29 -1.08 -2.31 -7.97
CA ASP A 29 -0.08 -1.73 -7.11
C ASP A 29 0.32 -0.35 -7.66
N ALA A 30 0.83 0.50 -6.78
CA ALA A 30 1.57 1.68 -7.20
C ALA A 30 2.93 1.24 -7.79
N CYS A 31 3.48 2.01 -8.72
CA CYS A 31 4.74 1.65 -9.35
C CYS A 31 5.71 2.83 -9.46
N LYS A 32 6.77 2.63 -10.25
CA LYS A 32 7.78 3.63 -10.51
C LYS A 32 7.12 4.87 -11.13
N GLY A 33 7.39 6.03 -10.54
CA GLY A 33 6.79 7.30 -10.94
C GLY A 33 5.64 7.74 -10.04
N ASP A 34 5.03 6.83 -9.27
CA ASP A 34 3.92 7.18 -8.35
C ASP A 34 4.43 7.65 -6.98
N SER A 35 5.71 7.45 -6.65
CA SER A 35 6.32 7.89 -5.39
C SER A 35 6.08 9.39 -5.14
N GLY A 36 5.61 9.72 -3.94
CA GLY A 36 5.18 11.07 -3.57
C GLY A 36 3.72 11.37 -3.89
N GLY A 37 3.05 10.53 -4.68
CA GLY A 37 1.62 10.63 -4.98
C GLY A 37 0.74 10.30 -3.76
N PRO A 38 -0.52 10.79 -3.73
CA PRO A 38 -1.40 10.61 -2.60
C PRO A 38 -2.11 9.24 -2.61
N LEU A 39 -2.16 8.56 -1.47
CA LEU A 39 -3.08 7.45 -1.23
C LEU A 39 -4.40 8.02 -0.67
N MET A 40 -5.46 7.96 -1.48
CA MET A 40 -6.76 8.56 -1.16
C MET A 40 -7.78 7.49 -0.79
N CYS A 41 -8.54 7.73 0.28
CA CYS A 41 -9.68 6.89 0.68
C CYS A 41 -10.98 7.67 0.52
N ARG A 42 -12.00 7.03 -0.08
CA ARG A 42 -13.32 7.62 -0.23
C ARG A 42 -14.24 7.12 0.88
N ASP A 43 -14.79 8.05 1.64
CA ASP A 43 -15.84 7.74 2.60
C ASP A 43 -17.13 7.36 1.87
N ALA A 44 -17.64 6.15 2.14
CA ALA A 44 -18.77 5.59 1.39
C ALA A 44 -20.11 6.30 1.68
N ILE A 45 -20.25 6.99 2.81
CA ILE A 45 -21.50 7.64 3.24
C ILE A 45 -21.53 9.07 2.71
N THR A 46 -20.46 9.83 2.96
CA THR A 46 -20.33 11.25 2.65
C THR A 46 -19.77 11.52 1.26
N ASN A 47 -19.22 10.50 0.59
CA ASN A 47 -18.54 10.59 -0.70
C ASN A 47 -17.29 11.50 -0.73
N LYS A 48 -16.80 11.93 0.44
CA LYS A 48 -15.60 12.77 0.54
C LYS A 48 -14.34 11.93 0.39
N TRP A 49 -13.32 12.54 -0.20
CA TRP A 49 -11.99 11.94 -0.34
C TRP A 49 -11.06 12.52 0.71
N SER A 50 -10.35 11.63 1.40
CA SER A 50 -9.34 11.99 2.38
C SER A 50 -8.00 11.38 1.97
N GLN A 51 -6.93 12.15 2.04
CA GLN A 51 -5.58 11.62 1.90
C GLN A 51 -5.17 10.91 3.19
N ILE A 52 -4.86 9.63 3.08
CA ILE A 52 -4.49 8.79 4.24
C ILE A 52 -3.02 8.37 4.21
N GLY A 53 -2.31 8.61 3.10
CA GLY A 53 -0.90 8.26 2.97
C GLY A 53 -0.26 8.90 1.75
N VAL A 54 1.03 8.60 1.60
CA VAL A 54 1.86 9.00 0.46
C VAL A 54 2.58 7.76 -0.04
N VAL A 55 2.56 7.53 -1.35
CA VAL A 55 3.27 6.41 -1.97
C VAL A 55 4.77 6.56 -1.71
N SER A 56 5.38 5.53 -1.16
CA SER A 56 6.80 5.55 -0.76
C SER A 56 7.60 4.51 -1.52
N PHE A 57 7.45 3.23 -1.19
CA PHE A 57 8.17 2.12 -1.80
C PHE A 57 7.33 0.84 -1.84
N GLY A 58 7.80 -0.12 -2.64
CA GLY A 58 7.28 -1.48 -2.75
C GLY A 58 8.33 -2.37 -3.43
N LYS A 59 8.13 -3.69 -3.37
CA LYS A 59 8.98 -4.67 -4.08
C LYS A 59 8.26 -5.13 -5.34
N GLY A 60 8.86 -4.91 -6.51
CA GLY A 60 8.16 -5.12 -7.77
C GLY A 60 7.02 -4.11 -7.96
N CYS A 61 6.11 -4.42 -8.88
CA CYS A 61 4.82 -3.72 -9.04
C CYS A 61 3.78 -4.74 -9.48
N ALA A 62 2.69 -4.90 -8.73
CA ALA A 62 1.61 -5.86 -8.99
C ALA A 62 2.14 -7.29 -9.25
N ASP A 63 3.14 -7.68 -8.48
CA ASP A 63 3.81 -8.98 -8.55
C ASP A 63 2.93 -10.05 -7.86
N ASP A 64 2.69 -11.17 -8.54
CA ASP A 64 1.89 -12.30 -8.06
C ASP A 64 2.65 -13.22 -7.10
N GLN A 65 3.95 -12.97 -6.88
CA GLN A 65 4.76 -13.68 -5.89
C GLN A 65 4.57 -13.19 -4.45
N TYR A 66 3.49 -12.43 -4.17
CA TYR A 66 3.08 -11.99 -2.85
C TYR A 66 1.58 -12.14 -2.62
#